data_AF-D2J7C8-F1
#
_entry.id   AF-D2J7C8-F1
#
_cell.length_a   1.000
_cell.length_b   1.000
_cell.length_c   1.000
_cell.angle_alpha   90.00
_cell.angle_beta   90.00
_cell.angle_gamma   90.00
#
_symmetry.space_group_name_H-M   'P 1'
#
loop_
_entity.id
_entity.type
_entity.pdbx_description
1 polymer ?
#
loop_
_entity_poly.entity_id
_entity_poly.type
_entity_poly.pdbx_seq_one_letter_code
_entity_poly.pdbx_strand_id
1 'polypeptide(L)'
;MQNNDMISKINILLQSDIQTNQIANDTGISKVTISNLRRKTADISKATFETVNKLYNYYLDRKDYLELAKTIEKDILNVKLPKDVQIFITKLKEAVDNINDITKSLHISEITLEKSFTMSKDKKSTKLISKIKLDELIPIQIKRNTFAYSLKISSDFVEDKTPLDNITDFQIDFSYNDLEIDLKRHIHLGNRVVLITSNLNELGESQTGIYVNGNNGGYNYELNFISISIFSNDRKGDKYE
;
A
#
# COMPACT_ATOMS: atom_id res chain seq x y z
N MET A 1 19.36 27.17 -11.63
CA MET A 1 19.58 25.71 -11.52
C MET A 1 18.35 24.94 -11.02
N GLN A 2 17.62 25.42 -10.00
CA GLN A 2 16.40 24.73 -9.50
C GLN A 2 15.27 24.55 -10.52
N ASN A 3 15.04 25.53 -11.41
CA ASN A 3 13.95 25.46 -12.39
C ASN A 3 14.15 24.30 -13.40
N ASN A 4 15.39 24.03 -13.81
CA ASN A 4 15.68 22.93 -14.75
C ASN A 4 15.45 21.53 -14.13
N ASP A 5 15.69 21.39 -12.82
CA ASP A 5 15.42 20.14 -12.09
C ASP A 5 13.92 19.92 -11.87
N MET A 6 13.17 21.00 -11.60
CA MET A 6 11.71 20.93 -11.49
C MET A 6 11.06 20.48 -12.81
N ILE A 7 11.49 21.07 -13.92
CA ILE A 7 10.98 20.74 -15.25
C ILE A 7 11.35 19.31 -15.66
N SER A 8 12.56 18.83 -15.35
CA SER A 8 12.95 17.45 -15.67
C SER A 8 12.08 16.42 -14.94
N LYS A 9 11.78 16.66 -13.65
CA LYS A 9 10.89 15.82 -12.83
C LYS A 9 9.45 15.83 -13.35
N ILE A 10 8.93 17.00 -13.74
CA ILE A 10 7.61 17.08 -14.39
C ILE A 10 7.61 16.29 -15.72
N ASN A 11 8.69 16.34 -16.49
CA ASN A 11 8.78 15.55 -17.73
C ASN A 11 8.76 14.04 -17.46
N ILE A 12 9.43 13.56 -16.40
CA ILE A 12 9.34 12.16 -15.96
C ILE A 12 7.88 11.79 -15.65
N LEU A 13 7.19 12.61 -14.86
CA LEU A 13 5.77 12.43 -14.56
C LEU A 13 4.90 12.37 -15.84
N LEU A 14 5.07 13.30 -16.77
CA LEU A 14 4.28 13.37 -17.99
C LEU A 14 4.54 12.18 -18.94
N GLN A 15 5.72 11.57 -18.86
CA GLN A 15 6.10 10.40 -19.64
C GLN A 15 5.75 9.06 -18.97
N SER A 16 5.32 9.09 -17.70
CA SER A 16 4.92 7.89 -16.95
C SER A 16 3.65 7.22 -17.51
N ASP A 17 3.35 6.01 -17.03
CA ASP A 17 2.14 5.26 -17.35
C ASP A 17 0.89 5.77 -16.60
N ILE A 18 1.06 6.71 -15.66
CA ILE A 18 -0.05 7.35 -14.94
C ILE A 18 -1.01 7.98 -15.96
N GLN A 19 -2.31 7.71 -15.82
CA GLN A 19 -3.29 8.14 -16.80
C GLN A 19 -3.47 9.66 -16.79
N THR A 20 -3.61 10.26 -17.97
CA THR A 20 -3.89 11.71 -18.11
C THR A 20 -5.09 12.16 -17.28
N ASN A 21 -6.15 11.35 -17.21
CA ASN A 21 -7.33 11.65 -16.39
C ASN A 21 -6.98 11.68 -14.89
N GLN A 22 -6.13 10.77 -14.44
CA GLN A 22 -5.72 10.68 -13.04
C GLN A 22 -4.88 11.89 -12.65
N ILE A 23 -3.86 12.24 -13.44
CA ILE A 23 -3.07 13.47 -13.23
C ILE A 23 -3.99 14.69 -13.20
N ALA A 24 -4.93 14.80 -14.14
CA ALA A 24 -5.85 15.93 -14.21
C ALA A 24 -6.74 16.06 -12.97
N ASN A 25 -7.32 14.94 -12.52
CA ASN A 25 -8.20 14.93 -11.36
C ASN A 25 -7.44 15.24 -10.07
N ASP A 26 -6.28 14.60 -9.86
CA ASP A 26 -5.50 14.73 -8.63
C ASP A 26 -4.86 16.13 -8.51
N THR A 27 -4.47 16.74 -9.64
CA THR A 27 -3.83 18.08 -9.64
C THR A 27 -4.82 19.24 -9.81
N GLY A 28 -6.05 18.97 -10.25
CA GLY A 28 -7.01 19.98 -10.68
C GLY A 28 -6.62 20.72 -11.97
N ILE A 29 -5.63 20.23 -12.73
CA ILE A 29 -5.25 20.78 -14.03
C ILE A 29 -6.13 20.16 -15.12
N SER A 30 -6.54 20.97 -16.11
CA SER A 30 -7.40 20.46 -17.18
C SER A 30 -6.76 19.28 -17.93
N LYS A 31 -7.56 18.26 -18.24
CA LYS A 31 -7.14 17.11 -19.04
C LYS A 31 -6.53 17.51 -20.38
N VAL A 32 -7.04 18.56 -21.00
CA VAL A 32 -6.54 19.10 -22.27
C VAL A 32 -5.12 19.62 -22.09
N THR A 33 -4.87 20.39 -21.03
CA THR A 33 -3.53 20.90 -20.69
C THR A 33 -2.55 19.75 -20.48
N ILE A 34 -2.89 18.75 -19.66
CA ILE A 34 -2.04 17.57 -19.44
C ILE A 34 -1.76 16.85 -20.75
N SER A 35 -2.78 16.64 -21.59
CA SER A 35 -2.63 15.97 -22.89
C SER A 35 -1.67 16.71 -23.81
N ASN A 36 -1.77 18.05 -23.88
CA ASN A 36 -0.90 18.87 -24.70
C ASN A 36 0.55 18.85 -24.22
N LEU A 37 0.76 18.90 -22.90
CA LEU A 37 2.09 18.77 -22.31
C LEU A 37 2.71 17.39 -22.61
N ARG A 38 1.94 16.30 -22.46
CA ARG A 38 2.41 14.94 -22.80
C ARG A 38 2.76 14.77 -24.27
N ARG A 39 1.97 15.38 -25.16
CA ARG A 39 2.19 15.36 -26.62
C ARG A 39 3.27 16.34 -27.09
N LYS A 40 3.83 17.15 -26.18
CA LYS A 40 4.77 18.25 -26.48
C LYS A 40 4.21 19.28 -27.47
N THR A 41 2.89 19.42 -27.55
CA THR A 41 2.23 20.52 -28.29
C THR A 41 2.17 21.80 -27.47
N ALA A 42 2.35 21.69 -26.15
CA ALA A 42 2.62 22.80 -25.24
C ALA A 42 3.95 22.54 -24.50
N ASP A 43 4.67 23.62 -24.18
CA ASP A 43 5.94 23.57 -23.47
C ASP A 43 5.73 23.90 -21.98
N ILE A 44 6.14 22.99 -21.10
CA ILE A 44 6.03 23.15 -19.64
C ILE A 44 6.81 24.37 -19.13
N SER A 45 7.91 24.75 -19.79
CA SER A 45 8.69 25.95 -19.43
C SER A 45 7.91 27.26 -19.64
N LYS A 46 6.84 27.22 -20.45
CA LYS A 46 5.94 28.34 -20.72
C LYS A 46 4.61 28.24 -19.96
N ALA A 47 4.42 27.21 -19.15
CA ALA A 47 3.21 27.05 -18.35
C ALA A 47 3.19 28.05 -17.18
N THR A 48 2.00 28.30 -16.62
CA THR A 48 1.87 29.16 -15.45
C THR A 48 2.62 28.55 -14.25
N PHE A 49 3.13 29.39 -13.36
CA PHE A 49 3.77 28.94 -12.12
C PHE A 49 2.86 27.98 -11.33
N GLU A 50 1.56 28.27 -11.27
CA GLU A 50 0.58 27.40 -10.61
C GLU A 50 0.55 25.98 -11.23
N THR A 51 0.55 25.89 -12.57
CA THR A 51 0.56 24.60 -13.28
C THR A 51 1.85 23.83 -12.99
N VAL A 52 3.00 24.52 -13.06
CA VAL A 52 4.31 23.92 -12.80
C VAL A 52 4.38 23.43 -11.36
N ASN A 53 3.95 24.23 -10.39
CA ASN A 53 3.95 23.88 -8.97
C ASN A 53 3.03 22.69 -8.66
N LYS A 54 1.81 22.68 -9.20
CA LYS A 54 0.86 21.56 -9.04
C LYS A 54 1.41 20.25 -9.60
N LEU A 55 2.00 20.27 -10.80
CA LEU A 55 2.60 19.08 -11.41
C LEU A 55 3.84 18.60 -10.66
N TYR A 56 4.65 19.53 -10.14
CA TYR A 56 5.83 19.18 -9.37
C TYR A 56 5.48 18.55 -8.02
N ASN A 57 4.52 19.13 -7.30
CA ASN A 57 4.05 18.54 -6.04
C ASN A 57 3.48 17.14 -6.28
N TYR A 58 2.69 16.97 -7.34
CA TYR A 58 2.20 15.65 -7.72
C TYR A 58 3.31 14.66 -8.10
N TYR A 59 4.38 15.14 -8.75
CA TYR A 59 5.57 14.31 -8.96
C TYR A 59 6.18 13.86 -7.63
N LEU A 60 6.31 14.76 -6.65
CA LEU A 60 6.86 14.41 -5.33
C LEU A 60 5.99 13.37 -4.62
N ASP A 61 4.67 13.54 -4.67
CA ASP A 61 3.70 12.59 -4.09
C ASP A 61 3.74 11.21 -4.75
N ARG A 62 4.13 11.16 -6.03
CA ARG A 62 4.25 9.92 -6.83
C ARG A 62 5.69 9.45 -7.02
N LYS A 63 6.66 10.05 -6.32
CA LYS A 63 8.08 9.81 -6.57
C LYS A 63 8.44 8.34 -6.41
N ASP A 64 7.97 7.69 -5.34
CA ASP A 64 8.32 6.30 -5.05
C ASP A 64 7.79 5.35 -6.13
N TYR A 65 6.56 5.60 -6.61
CA TYR A 65 6.00 4.89 -7.77
C TYR A 65 6.86 5.08 -9.02
N LEU A 66 7.23 6.33 -9.32
CA LEU A 66 8.00 6.67 -10.51
C LEU A 66 9.42 6.09 -10.47
N GLU A 67 10.05 6.01 -9.30
CA GLU A 67 11.35 5.34 -9.13
C GLU A 67 11.21 3.83 -9.34
N LEU A 68 10.19 3.21 -8.74
CA LEU A 68 9.98 1.77 -8.90
C LEU A 68 9.69 1.40 -10.36
N ALA A 69 8.83 2.17 -11.03
CA ALA A 69 8.45 1.98 -12.43
C ALA A 69 9.62 2.02 -13.41
N LYS A 70 10.74 2.70 -13.10
CA LYS A 70 11.94 2.71 -13.97
C LYS A 70 12.55 1.33 -14.19
N THR A 71 12.35 0.43 -13.22
CA THR A 71 12.91 -0.94 -13.25
C THR A 71 11.94 -1.97 -13.83
N ILE A 72 10.72 -1.55 -14.17
CA ILE A 72 9.64 -2.43 -14.62
C ILE A 72 9.48 -2.32 -16.14
N GLU A 73 9.23 -3.45 -16.79
CA GLU A 73 8.97 -3.49 -18.23
C GLU A 73 7.69 -2.70 -18.57
N LYS A 74 7.76 -1.93 -19.67
CA LYS A 74 6.71 -0.96 -20.02
C LYS A 74 5.37 -1.64 -20.35
N ASP A 75 5.41 -2.84 -20.90
CA ASP A 75 4.24 -3.66 -21.17
C ASP A 75 3.51 -4.08 -19.89
N ILE A 76 4.23 -4.41 -18.81
CA ILE A 76 3.66 -4.64 -17.48
C ILE A 76 3.00 -3.34 -16.96
N LEU A 77 3.70 -2.20 -17.03
CA LEU A 77 3.15 -0.92 -16.56
C LEU A 77 1.86 -0.51 -17.29
N ASN A 78 1.77 -0.82 -18.59
CA ASN A 78 0.60 -0.51 -19.41
C ASN A 78 -0.62 -1.41 -19.13
N VAL A 79 -0.45 -2.50 -18.35
CA VAL A 79 -1.57 -3.35 -17.95
C VAL A 79 -2.55 -2.58 -17.09
N LYS A 80 -3.83 -2.69 -17.43
CA LYS A 80 -4.92 -2.06 -16.67
C LYS A 80 -5.48 -3.05 -15.66
N LEU A 81 -5.38 -2.70 -14.39
CA LEU A 81 -6.12 -3.39 -13.34
C LEU A 81 -7.64 -3.23 -13.53
N PRO A 82 -8.47 -4.20 -13.10
CA PRO A 82 -9.91 -4.01 -13.04
C PRO A 82 -10.29 -2.79 -12.18
N LYS A 83 -11.31 -2.03 -12.58
CA LYS A 83 -11.72 -0.80 -11.88
C LYS A 83 -12.05 -1.04 -10.40
N ASP A 84 -12.74 -2.13 -10.10
CA ASP A 84 -13.13 -2.43 -8.72
C ASP A 84 -11.92 -2.77 -7.84
N VAL A 85 -10.90 -3.42 -8.42
CA VAL A 85 -9.61 -3.67 -7.74
C VAL A 85 -8.89 -2.35 -7.47
N GLN A 86 -8.81 -1.44 -8.45
CA GLN A 86 -8.20 -0.11 -8.26
C GLN A 86 -8.89 0.70 -7.16
N ILE A 87 -10.22 0.68 -7.12
CA ILE A 87 -11.01 1.37 -6.08
C ILE A 87 -10.71 0.74 -4.72
N PHE A 88 -10.71 -0.60 -4.64
CA PHE A 88 -10.44 -1.31 -3.41
C PHE A 88 -9.06 -0.99 -2.83
N ILE A 89 -7.98 -1.10 -3.61
CA ILE A 89 -6.62 -0.82 -3.12
C ILE A 89 -6.47 0.64 -2.64
N THR A 90 -7.12 1.59 -3.32
CA THR A 90 -7.15 2.99 -2.89
C THR A 90 -7.86 3.14 -1.55
N LYS A 91 -9.01 2.48 -1.39
CA LYS A 91 -9.81 2.56 -0.17
C LYS A 91 -9.18 1.82 1.00
N LEU A 92 -8.48 0.73 0.73
CA LEU A 92 -7.65 0.03 1.71
C LEU A 92 -6.50 0.92 2.18
N LYS A 93 -5.83 1.62 1.25
CA LYS A 93 -4.81 2.62 1.61
C LYS A 93 -5.38 3.73 2.49
N GLU A 94 -6.52 4.32 2.11
CA GLU A 94 -7.18 5.34 2.93
C GLU A 94 -7.52 4.82 4.34
N ALA A 95 -7.97 3.56 4.46
CA ALA A 95 -8.27 2.97 5.74
C ALA A 95 -7.02 2.77 6.60
N VAL A 96 -5.92 2.26 6.03
CA VAL A 96 -4.63 2.13 6.70
C VAL A 96 -4.08 3.50 7.12
N ASP A 97 -4.11 4.49 6.22
CA ASP A 97 -3.67 5.85 6.52
C ASP A 97 -4.50 6.47 7.65
N ASN A 98 -5.81 6.20 7.69
CA ASN A 98 -6.68 6.64 8.80
C ASN A 98 -6.39 5.93 10.12
N ILE A 99 -6.07 4.63 10.09
CA ILE A 99 -5.68 3.86 11.30
C ILE A 99 -4.41 4.45 11.92
N ASN A 100 -3.44 4.83 11.09
CA ASN A 100 -2.18 5.39 11.53
C ASN A 100 -2.30 6.87 11.99
N ASP A 101 -3.39 7.56 11.65
CA ASP A 101 -3.62 8.96 12.04
C ASP A 101 -4.44 9.03 13.32
N ILE A 102 -3.77 9.37 14.43
CA ILE A 102 -4.37 9.50 15.77
C ILE A 102 -5.52 10.51 15.87
N THR A 103 -5.70 11.37 14.86
CA THR A 103 -6.81 12.33 14.81
C THR A 103 -8.09 11.76 14.19
N LYS A 104 -8.00 10.57 13.58
CA LYS A 104 -9.14 9.87 12.96
C LYS A 104 -9.81 8.93 13.95
N SER A 105 -11.05 8.57 13.65
CA SER A 105 -11.86 7.69 14.49
C SER A 105 -11.59 6.20 14.25
N LEU A 106 -11.13 5.84 13.05
CA LEU A 106 -10.80 4.46 12.73
C LEU A 106 -9.49 4.11 13.44
N HIS A 107 -9.51 3.10 14.29
CA HIS A 107 -8.38 2.66 15.09
C HIS A 107 -8.39 1.13 15.20
N ILE A 108 -7.25 0.57 15.62
CA ILE A 108 -7.14 -0.85 15.98
C ILE A 108 -7.39 -0.97 17.47
N SER A 109 -8.30 -1.85 17.84
CA SER A 109 -8.73 -2.03 19.23
C SER A 109 -7.80 -2.95 20.02
N GLU A 110 -7.20 -3.94 19.37
CA GLU A 110 -6.34 -4.93 20.02
C GLU A 110 -5.18 -5.38 19.11
N ILE A 111 -3.99 -5.46 19.70
CA ILE A 111 -2.82 -6.13 19.11
C ILE A 111 -2.36 -7.20 20.10
N THR A 112 -2.27 -8.44 19.64
CA THR A 112 -1.85 -9.56 20.48
C THR A 112 -0.36 -9.82 20.33
N LEU A 113 0.36 -9.92 21.45
CA LEU A 113 1.73 -10.40 21.51
C LEU A 113 1.76 -11.82 22.08
N GLU A 114 2.09 -12.80 21.25
CA GLU A 114 2.26 -14.20 21.64
C GLU A 114 3.74 -14.55 21.79
N LYS A 115 4.12 -15.14 22.93
CA LYS A 115 5.48 -15.63 23.18
C LYS A 115 5.52 -17.15 23.13
N SER A 116 6.44 -17.69 22.35
CA SER A 116 6.60 -19.13 22.16
C SER A 116 8.07 -19.55 22.35
N PHE A 117 8.28 -20.68 23.01
CA PHE A 117 9.61 -21.21 23.29
C PHE A 117 9.86 -22.49 22.51
N THR A 118 10.97 -22.55 21.79
CA THR A 118 11.41 -23.80 21.16
C THR A 118 12.15 -24.66 22.19
N MET A 119 11.65 -25.86 22.45
CA MET A 119 12.20 -26.77 23.45
C MET A 119 13.08 -27.84 22.80
N SER A 120 14.27 -28.09 23.36
CA SER A 120 15.13 -29.22 23.02
C SER A 120 14.61 -30.54 23.63
N LYS A 121 15.16 -31.67 23.18
CA LYS A 121 14.84 -33.00 23.74
C LYS A 121 15.14 -33.12 25.24
N ASP A 122 16.14 -32.39 25.75
CA ASP A 122 16.46 -32.32 27.18
C ASP A 122 15.61 -31.28 27.94
N LYS A 123 14.51 -30.82 27.34
CA LYS A 123 13.52 -29.88 27.93
C LYS A 123 14.10 -28.51 28.28
N LYS A 124 15.13 -28.06 27.56
CA LYS A 124 15.65 -26.70 27.70
C LYS A 124 15.09 -25.81 26.60
N SER A 125 14.85 -24.55 26.94
CA SER A 125 14.51 -23.54 25.93
C SER A 125 15.76 -23.24 25.10
N THR A 126 15.59 -23.23 23.79
CA THR A 126 16.65 -22.93 22.82
C THR A 126 16.46 -21.58 22.15
N LYS A 127 15.22 -21.09 22.08
CA LYS A 127 14.85 -19.86 21.38
C LYS A 127 13.51 -19.34 21.87
N LEU A 128 13.42 -18.03 22.11
CA LEU A 128 12.17 -17.31 22.32
C LEU A 128 11.77 -16.65 21.00
N ILE A 129 10.58 -17.00 20.51
CA ILE A 129 9.97 -16.43 19.31
C ILE A 129 8.73 -15.68 19.77
N SER A 130 8.69 -14.39 19.45
CA SER A 130 7.54 -13.54 19.69
C SER A 130 6.80 -13.31 18.39
N LYS A 131 5.48 -13.27 18.48
CA LYS A 131 4.57 -13.11 17.35
C LYS A 131 3.58 -12.01 17.65
N ILE A 132 3.54 -11.00 16.79
CA ILE A 132 2.51 -9.98 16.80
C ILE A 132 1.38 -10.44 15.90
N LYS A 133 0.16 -10.38 16.41
CA LYS A 133 -1.06 -10.61 15.65
C LYS A 133 -1.98 -9.40 15.73
N LEU A 134 -2.54 -9.06 14.58
CA LEU A 134 -3.68 -8.17 14.43
C LEU A 134 -4.71 -8.95 13.61
N ASP A 135 -5.91 -9.11 14.15
CA ASP A 135 -7.05 -9.71 13.45
C ASP A 135 -8.29 -8.87 13.77
N GLU A 136 -8.60 -7.92 12.89
CA GLU A 136 -9.70 -6.97 13.10
C GLU A 136 -10.51 -6.75 11.82
N LEU A 137 -11.80 -6.46 11.99
CA LEU A 137 -12.70 -6.11 10.91
C LEU A 137 -12.75 -4.59 10.75
N ILE A 138 -12.23 -4.09 9.64
CA ILE A 138 -12.25 -2.65 9.32
C ILE A 138 -13.25 -2.36 8.20
N PRO A 139 -13.96 -1.21 8.22
CA PRO A 139 -14.90 -0.86 7.17
C PRO A 139 -14.16 -0.34 5.92
N ILE A 140 -14.43 -0.94 4.76
CA ILE A 140 -13.96 -0.47 3.45
C ILE A 140 -15.15 -0.08 2.59
N GLN A 141 -15.23 1.21 2.23
CA GLN A 141 -16.30 1.72 1.38
C GLN A 141 -15.94 1.60 -0.11
N ILE A 142 -16.65 0.75 -0.83
CA ILE A 142 -16.48 0.58 -2.28
C ILE A 142 -17.75 1.07 -2.97
N LYS A 143 -17.62 2.16 -3.73
CA LYS A 143 -18.77 2.88 -4.34
C LYS A 143 -19.76 3.31 -3.25
N ARG A 144 -20.95 2.70 -3.20
CA ARG A 144 -22.03 3.02 -2.25
C ARG A 144 -22.18 1.99 -1.13
N ASN A 145 -21.39 0.93 -1.15
CA ASN A 145 -21.50 -0.17 -0.19
C ASN A 145 -20.29 -0.15 0.74
N THR A 146 -20.53 -0.42 2.02
CA THR A 146 -19.47 -0.63 3.00
C THR A 146 -19.36 -2.12 3.27
N PHE A 147 -18.15 -2.65 3.11
CA PHE A 147 -17.82 -4.04 3.38
C PHE A 147 -16.97 -4.10 4.64
N ALA A 148 -17.21 -5.09 5.50
CA ALA A 148 -16.24 -5.43 6.53
C ALA A 148 -15.05 -6.07 5.83
N TYR A 149 -13.83 -5.64 6.12
CA TYR A 149 -12.59 -6.20 5.58
C TYR A 149 -11.79 -6.80 6.74
N SER A 150 -11.36 -8.05 6.58
CA SER A 150 -10.59 -8.74 7.61
C SER A 150 -9.12 -8.41 7.46
N LEU A 151 -8.66 -7.42 8.23
CA LEU A 151 -7.26 -7.05 8.29
C LEU A 151 -6.56 -8.03 9.22
N LYS A 152 -5.81 -8.96 8.63
CA LYS A 152 -5.05 -9.98 9.37
C LYS A 152 -3.56 -9.81 9.11
N ILE A 153 -2.83 -9.38 10.13
CA ILE A 153 -1.37 -9.24 10.09
C ILE A 153 -0.77 -10.18 11.13
N SER A 154 0.26 -10.90 10.73
CA SER A 154 1.01 -11.79 11.61
C SER A 154 2.49 -11.65 11.30
N SER A 155 3.28 -11.18 12.27
CA SER A 155 4.72 -11.05 12.14
C SER A 155 5.43 -11.77 13.28
N ASP A 156 6.37 -12.65 12.92
CA ASP A 156 7.18 -13.41 13.87
C ASP A 156 8.58 -12.79 13.93
N PHE A 157 9.12 -12.58 15.13
CA PHE A 157 10.49 -12.14 15.33
C PHE A 157 11.16 -12.90 16.47
N VAL A 158 12.48 -12.98 16.41
CA VAL A 158 13.28 -13.61 17.46
C VAL A 158 13.61 -12.57 18.53
N GLU A 159 13.40 -12.93 19.79
CA GLU A 159 13.86 -12.09 20.89
C GLU A 159 15.30 -12.44 21.24
N ASP A 160 16.24 -11.73 20.62
CA ASP A 160 17.69 -11.93 20.82
C ASP A 160 18.23 -11.14 22.03
N LYS A 161 17.45 -10.21 22.59
CA LYS A 161 17.81 -9.33 23.72
C LYS A 161 16.71 -9.29 24.79
N THR A 162 16.32 -8.08 25.20
CA THR A 162 15.24 -7.82 26.16
C THR A 162 13.91 -8.29 25.57
N PRO A 163 13.18 -9.17 26.29
CA PRO A 163 11.85 -9.56 25.90
C PRO A 163 10.94 -8.35 25.76
N LEU A 164 10.09 -8.35 24.73
CA LEU A 164 9.11 -7.30 24.55
C LEU A 164 7.98 -7.53 25.54
N ASP A 165 7.80 -6.66 26.53
CA ASP A 165 6.73 -6.83 27.53
C ASP A 165 5.56 -5.87 27.29
N ASN A 166 5.79 -4.74 26.62
CA ASN A 166 4.76 -3.81 26.20
C ASN A 166 4.91 -3.36 24.73
N ILE A 167 3.78 -2.99 24.13
CA ILE A 167 3.73 -2.22 22.87
C ILE A 167 3.25 -0.82 23.26
N THR A 168 4.05 0.20 22.98
CA THR A 168 3.71 1.59 23.30
C THR A 168 3.03 2.29 22.13
N ASP A 169 3.37 1.88 20.91
CA ASP A 169 2.82 2.43 19.68
C ASP A 169 2.96 1.41 18.54
N PHE A 170 2.23 1.60 17.46
CA PHE A 170 2.34 0.79 16.25
C PHE A 170 2.06 1.62 14.99
N GLN A 171 2.54 1.11 13.85
CA GLN A 171 2.24 1.65 12.54
C GLN A 171 1.96 0.49 11.59
N ILE A 172 0.89 0.60 10.80
CA ILE A 172 0.58 -0.34 9.73
C ILE A 172 1.16 0.19 8.43
N ASP A 173 2.08 -0.56 7.84
CA ASP A 173 2.71 -0.18 6.58
C ASP A 173 2.02 -0.93 5.44
N PHE A 174 1.58 -0.19 4.41
CA PHE A 174 0.97 -0.75 3.21
C PHE A 174 1.77 -0.39 1.97
N SER A 175 2.39 -1.40 1.36
CA SER A 175 3.15 -1.32 0.12
C SER A 175 2.23 -1.20 -1.11
N TYR A 176 1.46 -0.12 -1.15
CA TYR A 176 0.44 0.16 -2.18
C TYR A 176 1.00 0.08 -3.62
N ASN A 177 2.16 0.69 -3.88
CA ASN A 177 2.75 0.73 -5.22
C ASN A 177 3.23 -0.66 -5.66
N ASP A 178 3.83 -1.42 -4.74
CA ASP A 178 4.29 -2.78 -5.01
C ASP A 178 3.11 -3.70 -5.32
N LEU A 179 2.02 -3.62 -4.55
CA LEU A 179 0.79 -4.37 -4.82
C LEU A 179 0.25 -4.03 -6.22
N GLU A 180 0.14 -2.75 -6.58
CA GLU A 180 -0.39 -2.36 -7.89
C GLU A 180 0.42 -2.98 -9.03
N ILE A 181 1.75 -2.92 -8.94
CA ILE A 181 2.65 -3.42 -9.97
C ILE A 181 2.66 -4.94 -10.02
N ASP A 182 2.56 -5.60 -8.88
CA ASP A 182 2.55 -7.05 -8.82
C ASP A 182 1.23 -7.65 -9.35
N LEU A 183 0.10 -6.99 -9.09
CA LEU A 183 -1.17 -7.33 -9.75
C LEU A 183 -1.10 -7.13 -11.27
N LYS A 184 -0.43 -6.07 -11.76
CA LYS A 184 -0.20 -5.87 -13.20
C LYS A 184 0.64 -7.00 -13.78
N ARG A 185 1.69 -7.46 -13.08
CA ARG A 185 2.50 -8.63 -13.49
C ARG A 185 1.65 -9.89 -13.59
N HIS A 186 0.78 -10.15 -12.62
CA HIS A 186 -0.11 -11.30 -12.67
C HIS A 186 -0.99 -11.29 -13.93
N ILE A 187 -1.64 -10.18 -14.23
CA ILE A 187 -2.48 -10.06 -15.44
C ILE A 187 -1.64 -10.19 -16.71
N HIS A 188 -0.44 -9.60 -16.74
CA HIS A 188 0.50 -9.73 -17.86
C HIS A 188 0.84 -11.21 -18.14
N LEU A 189 1.03 -12.01 -17.08
CA LEU A 189 1.28 -13.45 -17.15
C LEU A 189 0.02 -14.29 -17.47
N GLY A 190 -1.13 -13.65 -17.72
CA GLY A 190 -2.39 -14.32 -18.06
C GLY A 190 -3.24 -14.73 -16.85
N ASN A 191 -2.87 -14.34 -15.63
CA ASN A 191 -3.64 -14.63 -14.43
C ASN A 191 -4.89 -13.75 -14.34
N ARG A 192 -5.96 -14.31 -13.79
CA ARG A 192 -7.20 -13.56 -13.52
C ARG A 192 -7.09 -12.87 -12.17
N VAL A 193 -7.14 -11.54 -12.16
CA VAL A 193 -7.24 -10.73 -10.93
C VAL A 193 -8.67 -10.21 -10.80
N VAL A 194 -9.31 -10.47 -9.66
CA VAL A 194 -10.67 -9.98 -9.36
C VAL A 194 -10.77 -9.55 -7.90
N LEU A 195 -11.61 -8.54 -7.65
CA LEU A 195 -12.09 -8.24 -6.31
C LEU A 195 -13.24 -9.19 -6.00
N ILE A 196 -13.17 -9.85 -4.86
CA ILE A 196 -14.30 -10.57 -4.29
C ILE A 196 -14.77 -9.74 -3.09
N THR A 197 -16.08 -9.53 -3.00
CA THR A 197 -16.72 -8.80 -1.91
C THR A 197 -17.78 -9.70 -1.31
N SER A 198 -17.68 -9.97 -0.01
CA SER A 198 -18.73 -10.66 0.74
C SER A 198 -19.09 -9.85 1.97
N ASN A 199 -20.37 -9.90 2.35
CA ASN A 199 -20.74 -9.54 3.71
C ASN A 199 -20.26 -10.64 4.67
N LEU A 200 -20.35 -10.37 5.98
CA LEU A 200 -19.97 -11.32 7.02
C LEU A 200 -20.74 -12.65 6.86
N ASN A 201 -20.02 -13.76 6.93
CA ASN A 201 -20.63 -15.09 7.02
C ASN A 201 -21.20 -15.34 8.44
N GLU A 202 -21.78 -16.52 8.67
CA GLU A 202 -22.34 -16.92 9.97
C GLU A 202 -21.30 -16.96 11.11
N LEU A 203 -20.02 -17.01 10.77
CA LEU A 203 -18.88 -16.99 11.70
C LEU A 203 -18.31 -15.58 11.92
N GLY A 204 -18.92 -14.55 11.33
CA GLY A 204 -18.42 -13.17 11.40
C GLY A 204 -17.17 -12.95 10.55
N GLU A 205 -16.88 -13.80 9.57
CA GLU A 205 -15.73 -13.64 8.69
C GLU A 205 -16.14 -12.92 7.41
N SER A 206 -15.30 -11.99 6.96
CA SER A 206 -15.42 -11.37 5.65
C SER A 206 -14.51 -12.05 4.65
N GLN A 207 -15.06 -12.37 3.48
CA GLN A 207 -14.32 -12.68 2.28
C GLN A 207 -14.31 -11.45 1.37
N THR A 208 -13.93 -10.28 1.86
CA THR A 208 -13.65 -9.14 0.98
C THR A 208 -12.14 -9.04 0.78
N GLY A 209 -11.69 -9.06 -0.47
CA GLY A 209 -10.26 -9.01 -0.79
C GLY A 209 -9.96 -9.31 -2.27
N ILE A 210 -8.68 -9.24 -2.64
CA ILE A 210 -8.22 -9.49 -4.01
C ILE A 210 -7.91 -10.97 -4.16
N TYR A 211 -8.45 -11.56 -5.23
CA TYR A 211 -8.15 -12.92 -5.65
C TYR A 211 -7.37 -12.92 -6.96
N VAL A 212 -6.32 -13.75 -7.01
CA VAL A 212 -5.45 -13.94 -8.17
C VAL A 212 -5.43 -15.42 -8.55
N ASN A 213 -6.06 -15.76 -9.68
CA ASN A 213 -6.05 -17.12 -10.23
C ASN A 213 -4.64 -17.48 -10.70
N GLY A 214 -4.09 -18.62 -10.26
CA GLY A 214 -2.72 -19.05 -10.56
C GLY A 214 -1.80 -19.07 -9.34
N ASN A 215 -2.18 -18.42 -8.25
CA ASN A 215 -1.40 -18.41 -7.02
C ASN A 215 -1.91 -19.46 -6.02
N ASN A 216 -1.73 -20.77 -6.28
CA ASN A 216 -2.12 -21.89 -5.40
C ASN A 216 -3.40 -21.69 -4.53
N GLY A 217 -4.43 -21.02 -5.06
CA GLY A 217 -5.69 -20.76 -4.36
C GLY A 217 -5.69 -19.61 -3.31
N GLY A 218 -4.68 -18.75 -3.25
CA GLY A 218 -4.60 -17.67 -2.27
C GLY A 218 -5.71 -16.61 -2.40
N TYR A 219 -6.41 -16.38 -1.29
CA TYR A 219 -7.39 -15.32 -1.09
C TYR A 219 -6.78 -14.17 -0.28
N ASN A 220 -7.29 -12.94 -0.39
CA ASN A 220 -6.74 -11.73 0.24
C ASN A 220 -5.25 -11.48 -0.14
N TYR A 221 -4.97 -11.47 -1.45
CA TYR A 221 -3.62 -11.31 -2.00
C TYR A 221 -2.87 -10.08 -1.47
N GLU A 222 -3.59 -8.99 -1.24
CA GLU A 222 -3.12 -7.72 -0.71
C GLU A 222 -2.50 -7.80 0.68
N LEU A 223 -2.86 -8.81 1.50
CA LEU A 223 -2.28 -8.97 2.84
C LEU A 223 -0.77 -9.22 2.79
N ASN A 224 -0.24 -9.75 1.68
CA ASN A 224 1.21 -9.94 1.48
C ASN A 224 1.97 -8.62 1.38
N PHE A 225 1.26 -7.50 1.21
CA PHE A 225 1.82 -6.16 1.05
C PHE A 225 1.52 -5.26 2.26
N ILE A 226 1.00 -5.85 3.34
CA ILE A 226 0.69 -5.13 4.58
C ILE A 226 1.52 -5.73 5.71
N SER A 227 2.23 -4.87 6.43
CA SER A 227 3.01 -5.24 7.61
C SER A 227 2.66 -4.33 8.79
N ILE A 228 3.09 -4.74 9.98
CA ILE A 228 2.97 -3.94 11.19
C ILE A 228 4.35 -3.72 11.79
N SER A 229 4.65 -2.45 12.05
CA SER A 229 5.80 -2.00 12.80
C SER A 229 5.32 -1.67 14.23
N ILE A 230 6.04 -2.12 15.24
CA ILE A 230 5.71 -1.85 16.64
C ILE A 230 6.83 -1.12 17.34
N PHE A 231 6.47 -0.29 18.32
CA PHE A 231 7.40 0.48 19.12
C PHE A 231 7.24 0.14 20.60
N SER A 232 8.35 0.14 21.33
CA SER A 232 8.37 -0.14 22.77
C SER A 232 9.49 0.62 23.47
N ASN A 233 9.21 1.04 24.71
CA ASN A 233 10.19 1.70 25.58
C ASN A 233 11.15 0.70 26.24
N ASP A 234 10.82 -0.60 26.25
CA ASP A 234 11.62 -1.65 26.89
C ASP A 234 12.90 -1.95 26.06
N ARG A 235 12.89 -1.55 24.79
CA ARG A 235 14.02 -1.60 23.86
C ARG A 235 14.63 -0.21 23.68
N LYS A 236 15.26 0.33 24.73
CA LYS A 236 16.10 1.55 24.59
C LYS A 236 17.26 1.27 23.63
N GLY A 237 17.14 1.69 22.37
CA GLY A 237 18.29 1.87 21.48
C GLY A 237 18.23 1.23 20.09
N ASP A 238 17.19 0.49 19.73
CA ASP A 238 17.14 -0.12 18.39
C ASP A 238 16.38 0.81 17.43
N LYS A 239 17.15 1.73 16.81
CA LYS A 239 16.74 2.45 15.61
C LYS A 239 16.68 1.45 14.44
N TYR A 240 15.50 1.31 13.84
CA TYR A 240 15.24 0.66 12.55
C TYR A 240 15.70 -0.81 12.45
N GLU A 241 14.75 -1.73 12.62
CA GLU A 241 14.73 -3.01 11.90
C GLU A 241 13.39 -3.17 11.20
#